data_AF-A0A4S9FFW6-F1
#
_entry.id   AF-A0A4S9FFW6-F1
#
_cell.length_a   1.000
_cell.length_b   1.000
_cell.length_c   1.000
_cell.angle_alpha   90.00
_cell.angle_beta   90.00
_cell.angle_gamma   90.00
#
_symmetry.space_group_name_H-M   'P 1'
#
loop_
_entity.id
_entity.type
_entity.pdbx_description
1 polymer ?
#
loop_
_entity_poly.entity_id
_entity_poly.type
_entity_poly.pdbx_seq_one_letter_code
_entity_poly.pdbx_strand_id
1 'polypeptide(L)' 'MSFIVTVVFPNDVDAQYDIEYYTKHHMPLIFKDWAKYGVTGWNVREFAPGPDTSAPLYAFGSDVFWKSSKRL' A
#
# COMPACT_ATOMS: atom_id res chain seq x y z
N MET A 1 -20.31 -3.96 -4.54
CA MET A 1 -19.43 -4.28 -3.40
C MET A 1 -18.05 -3.77 -3.75
N SER A 2 -17.48 -2.88 -2.94
CA SER A 2 -16.11 -2.40 -3.12
C SER A 2 -15.11 -3.41 -2.57
N PHE A 3 -13.92 -3.45 -3.14
CA PHE A 3 -12.82 -4.33 -2.71
C PHE A 3 -11.60 -3.49 -2.37
N ILE A 4 -10.80 -3.98 -1.44
CA ILE A 4 -9.54 -3.36 -1.04
C ILE A 4 -8.45 -4.40 -1.26
N VAL A 5 -7.43 -4.05 -2.02
CA VAL A 5 -6.18 -4.82 -2.09
C VAL A 5 -5.19 -4.14 -1.18
N THR A 6 -4.70 -4.87 -0.19
CA THR A 6 -3.67 -4.38 0.73
C THR A 6 -2.34 -5.02 0.37
N VAL A 7 -1.32 -4.18 0.18
CA VAL A 7 0.08 -4.61 -0.02
C VAL A 7 0.86 -4.16 1.21
N VAL A 8 1.60 -5.08 1.83
CA VAL A 8 2.41 -4.81 3.02
C VAL A 8 3.85 -5.24 2.79
N PHE A 9 4.78 -4.47 3.32
CA PHE A 9 6.21 -4.69 3.18
C PHE A 9 6.79 -5.10 4.53
N PRO A 10 7.44 -6.27 4.64
CA PRO A 10 8.04 -6.73 5.89
C PRO A 10 8.97 -5.69 6.51
N ASN A 11 9.03 -5.64 7.83
CA ASN A 11 10.01 -4.80 8.51
C ASN A 11 11.37 -5.49 8.60
N ASP A 12 12.03 -5.57 7.44
CA ASP A 12 13.37 -6.13 7.31
C ASP A 12 14.43 -5.04 7.60
N VAL A 13 15.40 -5.36 8.46
CA VAL A 13 16.46 -4.45 8.91
C VAL A 13 17.42 -4.04 7.79
N ASP A 14 17.54 -4.88 6.76
CA ASP A 14 18.42 -4.62 5.62
C ASP A 14 17.67 -3.95 4.44
N ALA A 15 16.35 -3.78 4.56
CA ALA A 15 15.55 -3.17 3.51
C ALA A 15 15.73 -1.65 3.46
N GLN A 16 15.96 -1.13 2.25
CA GLN A 16 16.07 0.29 1.97
C GLN A 16 14.80 0.77 1.28
N TYR A 17 13.72 0.93 2.05
CA TYR A 17 12.43 1.38 1.51
C TYR A 17 12.40 2.90 1.30
N ASP A 18 12.21 3.32 0.05
CA ASP A 18 11.91 4.71 -0.29
C ASP A 18 10.38 4.92 -0.33
N ILE A 19 9.82 5.27 0.82
CA ILE A 19 8.37 5.47 1.00
C ILE A 19 7.89 6.73 0.27
N GLU A 20 8.76 7.74 0.13
CA GLU A 20 8.44 8.96 -0.61
C GLU A 20 8.32 8.66 -2.10
N TYR A 21 9.27 7.95 -2.69
CA TYR A 21 9.19 7.48 -4.07
C TYR A 21 7.95 6.60 -4.27
N TYR A 22 7.72 5.65 -3.37
CA TYR A 22 6.55 4.78 -3.44
C TYR A 22 5.24 5.59 -3.48
N THR A 23 5.12 6.59 -2.61
CA THR A 23 3.92 7.43 -2.52
C THR A 23 3.78 8.40 -3.69
N LYS A 24 4.87 9.05 -4.11
CA LYS A 24 4.83 10.13 -5.13
C LYS A 24 4.95 9.65 -6.56
N HIS A 25 5.44 8.42 -6.79
CA HIS A 25 5.68 7.88 -8.12
C HIS A 25 4.95 6.56 -8.34
N HIS A 26 5.17 5.56 -7.47
CA HIS A 26 4.57 4.24 -7.66
C HIS A 26 3.04 4.26 -7.56
N MET A 27 2.47 4.85 -6.51
CA MET A 27 1.01 4.86 -6.32
C MET A 27 0.26 5.67 -7.40
N PRO A 28 0.75 6.83 -7.87
CA PRO A 28 0.19 7.49 -9.05
C PRO A 28 0.23 6.63 -10.33
N LEU A 29 1.28 5.85 -10.55
CA LEU A 29 1.34 4.90 -11.68
C LEU A 29 0.28 3.81 -11.56
N ILE A 30 0.09 3.24 -10.36
CA ILE A 30 -1.01 2.29 -10.09
C ILE A 30 -2.35 2.93 -10.46
N PHE A 31 -2.63 4.15 -9.99
CA PHE A 31 -3.89 4.81 -10.32
C PHE A 31 -4.05 5.04 -11.82
N LYS A 32 -3.01 5.57 -12.49
CA LYS A 32 -3.02 5.85 -13.93
C LYS A 32 -3.30 4.59 -14.76
N ASP A 33 -2.62 3.49 -14.46
CA ASP A 33 -2.69 2.30 -15.30
C ASP A 33 -3.92 1.43 -15.00
N TRP A 34 -4.44 1.50 -13.77
CA TRP A 34 -5.50 0.61 -13.30
C TRP A 34 -6.86 1.29 -13.09
N ALA A 35 -6.97 2.61 -13.19
CA ALA A 35 -8.27 3.32 -13.10
C ALA A 35 -9.28 2.79 -14.13
N LYS A 36 -8.83 2.46 -15.36
CA LYS A 36 -9.65 1.84 -16.41
C LYS A 36 -10.22 0.46 -16.03
N TYR A 37 -9.62 -0.21 -15.05
CA TYR A 37 -10.05 -1.52 -14.55
C TYR A 37 -10.87 -1.43 -13.26
N GLY A 38 -11.05 -0.22 -12.71
CA GLY A 38 -11.94 0.03 -11.59
C GLY A 38 -11.25 0.44 -10.30
N VAL A 39 -9.95 0.77 -10.32
CA VAL A 39 -9.29 1.47 -9.21
C VAL A 39 -9.92 2.85 -9.04
N THR A 40 -10.27 3.19 -7.80
CA THR A 40 -10.91 4.46 -7.44
C THR A 40 -10.06 5.35 -6.55
N GLY A 41 -8.98 4.82 -6.00
CA GLY A 41 -8.06 5.57 -5.15
C GLY A 41 -7.12 4.64 -4.41
N TRP A 42 -6.29 5.25 -3.57
CA TRP A 42 -5.30 4.55 -2.77
C TRP A 42 -4.91 5.34 -1.53
N ASN A 43 -4.27 4.67 -0.57
CA ASN A 43 -3.57 5.29 0.55
C ASN A 43 -2.22 4.59 0.78
N VAL A 44 -1.34 5.25 1.53
CA VAL A 44 -0.08 4.67 2.04
C VAL A 44 -0.02 4.97 3.53
N ARG A 45 0.48 4.02 4.32
CA ARG A 45 0.65 4.16 5.77
C ARG A 45 1.94 3.50 6.24
N GLU A 46 2.59 4.14 7.20
CA GLU A 46 3.68 3.55 7.98
C GLU A 46 3.09 2.92 9.24
N PHE A 47 3.63 1.77 9.66
CA PHE A 47 3.17 1.10 10.87
C PHE A 47 3.99 1.55 12.07
N ALA A 48 3.30 1.90 13.15
CA ALA A 48 3.94 2.29 14.40
C ALA A 48 4.38 1.06 15.23
N PRO A 49 5.35 1.21 16.14
CA PRO A 49 5.68 0.20 17.13
C PRO A 49 4.46 -0.26 17.95
N GLY A 50 4.52 -1.50 18.45
CA GLY A 50 3.49 -2.06 19.33
C GLY A 50 3.43 -1.36 20.70
N PRO A 51 2.37 -1.62 21.50
CA PRO A 51 2.24 -1.09 22.87
C PRO A 51 3.40 -1.49 23.80
N ASP A 52 4.07 -2.61 23.48
CA ASP A 52 5.25 -3.14 24.14
C ASP A 52 6.57 -2.60 23.56
N THR A 53 6.50 -1.55 22.73
CA THR A 53 7.60 -0.93 21.96
C THR A 53 8.30 -1.85 20.96
N SER A 54 7.76 -3.04 20.70
CA SER A 54 8.26 -3.93 19.67
C SER A 54 8.19 -3.27 18.28
N ALA A 55 9.20 -3.54 17.45
CA ALA A 55 9.20 -3.10 16.07
C ALA A 55 7.99 -3.71 15.32
N PRO A 56 7.34 -2.97 14.42
CA PRO A 56 6.18 -3.49 13.70
C PRO A 56 6.59 -4.66 12.79
N LEU A 57 5.68 -5.61 12.53
CA LEU A 57 5.94 -6.74 11.62
C LEU A 57 6.14 -6.29 10.16
N TYR A 58 5.50 -5.20 9.78
CA TYR A 58 5.58 -4.57 8.46
C TYR A 58 6.07 -3.13 8.64
N ALA A 59 6.95 -2.65 7.77
CA ALA A 59 7.44 -1.26 7.84
C ALA A 59 6.35 -0.29 7.37
N PHE A 60 5.74 -0.58 6.22
CA PHE A 60 4.67 0.22 5.64
C PHE A 60 3.74 -0.64 4.78
N GLY A 61 2.61 -0.08 4.38
CA GLY A 61 1.69 -0.72 3.45
C GLY A 61 0.83 0.27 2.70
N SER A 62 0.18 -0.23 1.65
CA SER A 62 -0.77 0.54 0.85
C SER A 62 -2.07 -0.21 0.69
N ASP A 63 -3.14 0.55 0.55
CA ASP A 63 -4.45 0.02 0.17
C ASP A 63 -4.83 0.62 -1.18
N VAL A 64 -5.28 -0.22 -2.10
CA VAL A 64 -5.85 0.19 -3.39
C VAL A 64 -7.33 -0.16 -3.41
N PHE A 65 -8.17 0.83 -3.68
CA PHE A 65 -9.62 0.70 -3.65
C PHE A 65 -10.16 0.36 -5.03
N TRP A 66 -11.02 -0.65 -5.12
CA TRP A 66 -11.58 -1.18 -6.36
C TRP A 66 -13.10 -1.24 -6.35
N LYS A 67 -13.74 -0.96 -7.50
CA LYS A 67 -15.20 -1.07 -7.67
C LYS A 67 -15.72 -2.51 -7.75
N SER A 68 -14.87 -3.46 -8.15
CA SER A 68 -15.25 -4.87 -8.35
C SER A 68 -14.02 -5.78 -8.35
N SER A 69 -14.18 -7.02 -7.86
CA SER A 69 -13.16 -8.06 -7.89
C SER A 69 -13.02 -8.76 -9.24
N LYS A 70 -13.94 -8.56 -10.20
CA LYS A 70 -13.91 -9.23 -11.51
C LYS A 70 -12.67 -8.89 -12.36
N ARG A 71 -11.86 -7.92 -11.95
CA ARG A 71 -10.68 -7.42 -12.67
C ARG A 71 -9.46 -7.24 -11.76
N LEU A 72 -9.49 -7.88 -10.60
CA LEU A 72 -8.30 -8.06 -9.75
C LEU A 72 -7.39 -9.12 -10.38
#